data_AF-A0A9X5E4U0-F1
#
_entry.id   AF-A0A9X5E4U0-F1
#
_cell.length_a   1.000
_cell.length_b   1.000
_cell.length_c   1.000
_cell.angle_alpha   90.00
_cell.angle_beta   90.00
_cell.angle_gamma   90.00
#
_symmetry.space_group_name_H-M   'P 1'
#
loop_
_entity.id
_entity.type
_entity.pdbx_description
1 polymer ?
#
loop_
_entity_poly.entity_id
_entity_poly.type
_entity_poly.pdbx_seq_one_letter_code
_entity_poly.pdbx_strand_id
1 'polypeptide(L)'
;MNWRVTVLLRSLQARVRSGLERANLHSTYSRAVAVCGETVLISTSSGPSGAKAAIYRRSLDRAGTFEKCDRGLPQWFSHNIDTGSLVALKDRTVFGTSNGQIFLSEDAGLTWKQFASDLPPIHCLNFS
;
A
#
# COMPACT_ATOMS: atom_id res chain seq x y z
N MET A 1 -7.09 10.97 -15.60
CA MET A 1 -7.23 9.51 -15.46
C MET A 1 -6.12 8.83 -16.25
N ASN A 2 -5.12 8.26 -15.56
CA ASN A 2 -3.87 7.82 -16.19
C ASN A 2 -3.91 6.30 -16.47
N TRP A 3 -4.19 5.96 -17.72
CA TRP A 3 -4.35 4.58 -18.24
C TRP A 3 -3.18 3.64 -17.93
N ARG A 4 -2.00 4.18 -17.60
CA ARG A 4 -0.81 3.40 -17.19
C ARG A 4 -1.00 2.63 -15.88
N VAL A 5 -1.77 3.16 -14.92
CA VAL A 5 -1.99 2.50 -13.61
C VAL A 5 -2.89 1.27 -13.76
N THR A 6 -3.89 1.34 -14.63
CA THR A 6 -4.83 0.22 -14.89
C THR A 6 -4.15 -0.95 -15.62
N VAL A 7 -3.23 -0.66 -16.55
CA VAL A 7 -2.45 -1.71 -17.23
C VAL A 7 -1.48 -2.37 -16.25
N LEU A 8 -0.83 -1.58 -15.38
CA LEU A 8 0.07 -2.11 -14.37
C LEU A 8 -0.65 -2.97 -13.33
N LEU A 9 -1.86 -2.58 -12.92
CA LEU A 9 -2.75 -3.37 -12.05
C LEU A 9 -3.10 -4.73 -12.69
N ARG A 10 -3.45 -4.77 -13.97
CA ARG A 10 -3.73 -6.02 -14.68
C ARG A 10 -2.48 -6.88 -14.88
N SER A 11 -1.34 -6.28 -15.19
CA SER A 11 -0.08 -7.02 -15.34
C SER A 11 0.48 -7.52 -14.00
N LEU A 12 0.34 -6.73 -12.93
CA LEU A 12 0.70 -7.14 -11.56
C LEU A 12 -0.28 -8.21 -11.09
N GLN A 13 -1.60 -8.06 -11.25
CA GLN A 13 -2.56 -9.11 -10.90
C GLN A 13 -2.36 -10.40 -11.72
N ALA A 14 -1.95 -10.29 -13.00
CA ALA A 14 -1.62 -11.44 -13.83
C ALA A 14 -0.28 -12.10 -13.44
N ARG A 15 0.75 -11.34 -13.02
CA ARG A 15 2.04 -11.86 -12.54
C ARG A 15 1.97 -12.45 -11.12
N VAL A 16 1.17 -11.84 -10.25
CA VAL A 16 0.83 -12.29 -8.88
C VAL A 16 -0.01 -13.59 -8.86
N ARG A 17 -0.48 -14.08 -10.02
CA ARG A 17 -1.06 -15.44 -10.14
C ARG A 17 -0.02 -16.55 -10.02
N SER A 18 1.26 -16.29 -10.29
CA SER A 18 2.31 -17.28 -10.03
C SER A 18 2.60 -17.34 -8.52
N GLY A 19 2.42 -18.51 -7.90
CA GLY A 19 2.43 -18.69 -6.44
C GLY A 19 3.74 -18.32 -5.72
N LEU A 20 4.81 -18.00 -6.46
CA LEU A 20 6.13 -17.65 -5.92
C LEU A 20 6.20 -16.24 -5.32
N GLU A 21 5.30 -15.34 -5.71
CA GLU A 21 5.34 -13.92 -5.33
C GLU A 21 4.52 -13.57 -4.07
N ARG A 22 3.77 -14.53 -3.52
CA ARG A 22 2.84 -14.32 -2.39
C ARG A 22 3.44 -14.56 -1.01
N ALA A 23 4.66 -15.09 -0.94
CA ALA A 23 5.28 -15.37 0.34
C ALA A 23 5.29 -14.10 1.21
N ASN A 24 4.97 -14.28 2.50
CA ASN A 24 4.88 -13.27 3.55
C ASN A 24 3.68 -12.30 3.53
N LEU A 25 2.72 -12.41 2.60
CA LEU A 25 1.43 -11.75 2.78
C LEU A 25 0.58 -12.50 3.82
N HIS A 26 0.04 -11.78 4.80
CA HIS A 26 -0.83 -12.39 5.80
C HIS A 26 -2.23 -12.74 5.25
N SER A 27 -2.61 -12.16 4.11
CA SER A 27 -3.91 -12.35 3.46
C SER A 27 -3.81 -12.03 1.97
N THR A 28 -4.78 -12.51 1.19
CA THR A 28 -4.89 -12.28 -0.25
C THR A 28 -5.88 -11.18 -0.63
N TYR A 29 -6.65 -10.66 0.33
CA TYR A 29 -7.63 -9.63 0.06
C TYR A 29 -6.93 -8.25 0.00
N SER A 30 -6.59 -7.84 -1.22
CA SER A 30 -5.89 -6.59 -1.52
C SER A 30 -6.81 -5.53 -2.13
N ARG A 31 -6.60 -4.26 -1.79
CA ARG A 31 -7.49 -3.16 -2.24
C ARG A 31 -6.76 -1.97 -2.85
N ALA A 32 -5.50 -1.73 -2.51
CA ALA A 32 -4.71 -0.64 -3.06
C ALA A 32 -3.37 -1.15 -3.58
N VAL A 33 -2.85 -0.48 -4.60
CA VAL A 33 -1.48 -0.66 -5.10
C VAL A 33 -0.94 0.68 -5.57
N ALA A 34 0.33 0.94 -5.29
CA ALA A 34 1.05 2.11 -5.78
C ALA A 34 2.47 1.70 -6.20
N VAL A 35 3.03 2.37 -7.19
CA VAL A 35 4.45 2.22 -7.55
C VAL A 35 5.20 3.47 -7.13
N CYS A 36 6.19 3.28 -6.28
CA CYS A 36 7.04 4.29 -5.68
C CYS A 36 8.48 3.99 -6.10
N GLY A 37 8.95 4.67 -7.15
CA GLY A 37 10.23 4.37 -7.80
C GLY A 37 10.26 2.93 -8.31
N GLU A 38 11.23 2.16 -7.85
CA GLU A 38 11.37 0.72 -8.16
C GLU A 38 10.70 -0.19 -7.12
N THR A 39 9.82 0.34 -6.28
CA THR A 39 9.07 -0.45 -5.29
C THR A 39 7.58 -0.44 -5.61
N VAL A 40 6.96 -1.61 -5.54
CA VAL A 40 5.50 -1.74 -5.50
C VAL A 40 5.04 -1.82 -4.05
N LEU A 41 4.03 -1.04 -3.70
CA LEU A 41 3.32 -1.14 -2.43
C LEU A 41 1.91 -1.68 -2.66
N ILE A 42 1.44 -2.55 -1.77
CA ILE A 42 0.06 -3.04 -1.77
C ILE A 42 -0.55 -2.95 -0.38
N SER A 43 -1.87 -2.75 -0.30
CA SER A 43 -2.62 -3.00 0.93
C SER A 43 -3.19 -4.40 0.93
N THR A 44 -3.19 -5.06 2.09
CA THR A 44 -3.90 -6.33 2.30
C THR A 44 -4.65 -6.29 3.63
N SER A 45 -5.77 -7.01 3.74
CA SER A 45 -6.52 -7.17 5.00
C SER A 45 -7.19 -8.55 5.07
N SER A 46 -7.78 -8.91 6.21
CA SER A 46 -8.45 -10.21 6.37
C SER A 46 -9.73 -10.37 5.54
N GLY A 47 -10.30 -9.30 4.97
CA GLY A 47 -11.54 -9.39 4.20
C GLY A 47 -12.26 -8.05 3.99
N PRO A 48 -13.45 -8.07 3.39
CA PRO A 48 -14.17 -6.87 2.97
C PRO A 48 -14.56 -5.94 4.12
N SER A 49 -14.84 -6.48 5.31
CA SER A 49 -15.18 -5.68 6.51
C SER A 49 -14.05 -4.79 7.01
N GLY A 50 -12.82 -5.02 6.54
CA GLY A 50 -11.63 -4.50 7.21
C GLY A 50 -11.34 -5.31 8.48
N ALA A 51 -10.07 -5.65 8.66
CA ALA A 51 -9.47 -6.19 9.86
C ALA A 51 -8.04 -6.59 9.51
N LYS A 52 -7.08 -6.38 10.41
CA LYS A 52 -5.67 -6.70 10.19
C LYS A 52 -5.13 -6.11 8.88
N ALA A 53 -5.54 -4.89 8.54
CA ALA A 53 -5.02 -4.27 7.34
C ALA A 53 -3.55 -3.87 7.53
N ALA A 54 -2.74 -4.00 6.48
CA ALA A 54 -1.33 -3.62 6.48
C ALA A 54 -0.88 -3.22 5.08
N ILE A 55 0.20 -2.43 5.02
CA ILE A 55 0.93 -2.15 3.79
C ILE A 55 2.09 -3.12 3.66
N TYR A 56 2.28 -3.62 2.45
CA TYR A 56 3.41 -4.44 2.07
C TYR A 56 4.15 -3.78 0.93
N ARG A 57 5.47 -3.96 0.88
CA ARG A 57 6.32 -3.47 -0.20
C ARG A 57 7.12 -4.59 -0.84
N ARG A 58 7.52 -4.39 -2.10
CA ARG A 58 8.46 -5.28 -2.78
C ARG A 58 9.25 -4.51 -3.84
N SER A 59 10.54 -4.83 -3.96
CA SER A 59 11.40 -4.42 -5.07
C SER A 59 10.86 -4.94 -6.42
N LEU A 60 10.87 -4.08 -7.44
CA LEU A 60 10.60 -4.46 -8.83
C LEU A 60 11.88 -4.86 -9.59
N ASP A 61 13.03 -4.36 -9.15
CA ASP A 61 14.37 -4.62 -9.69
C ASP A 61 14.96 -5.97 -9.21
N ARG A 62 14.62 -6.37 -7.98
CA ARG A 62 15.11 -7.60 -7.35
C ARG A 62 14.02 -8.65 -7.26
N ALA A 63 14.39 -9.90 -7.55
CA ALA A 63 13.57 -11.04 -7.20
C ALA A 63 13.39 -11.09 -5.68
N GLY A 64 12.19 -11.43 -5.22
CA GLY A 64 11.88 -11.40 -3.79
C GLY A 64 10.39 -11.50 -3.53
N THR A 65 10.05 -11.44 -2.25
CA THR A 65 8.68 -11.56 -1.75
C THR A 65 8.22 -10.23 -1.18
N PHE A 66 6.94 -10.11 -0.88
CA PHE A 66 6.43 -8.90 -0.21
C PHE A 66 6.90 -8.86 1.24
N GLU A 67 7.32 -7.69 1.70
CA GLU A 67 7.69 -7.45 3.09
C GLU A 67 6.69 -6.51 3.72
N LYS A 68 6.28 -6.80 4.97
CA LYS A 68 5.35 -5.94 5.69
C LYS A 68 6.05 -4.65 6.10
N CYS A 69 5.41 -3.52 5.86
CA CYS A 69 5.89 -2.23 6.35
C CYS A 69 5.57 -2.11 7.85
N ASP A 70 6.55 -2.34 8.73
CA ASP A 70 6.37 -2.27 10.19
C ASP A 70 7.11 -1.09 10.85
N ARG A 71 8.09 -0.48 10.17
CA ARG A 71 8.89 0.62 10.75
C ARG A 71 8.08 1.91 10.75
N GLY A 72 7.56 2.28 11.92
CA GLY A 72 6.77 3.49 12.12
C GLY A 72 5.29 3.34 11.77
N LEU A 73 4.82 2.12 11.53
CA LEU A 73 3.41 1.77 11.39
C LEU A 73 2.95 0.88 12.55
N PRO A 74 1.66 0.91 12.93
CA PRO A 74 1.10 -0.08 13.85
C PRO A 74 1.17 -1.47 13.23
N GLN A 75 1.09 -2.50 14.09
CA GLN A 75 1.04 -3.89 13.62
C GLN A 75 -0.12 -4.11 12.65
N TRP A 76 -1.28 -3.49 12.90
CA TRP A 76 -2.47 -3.65 12.08
C TRP A 76 -3.30 -2.37 12.09
N PHE A 77 -3.96 -2.10 10.97
CA PHE A 77 -5.07 -1.15 10.90
C PHE A 77 -6.40 -1.90 11.01
N SER A 78 -7.37 -1.29 11.70
CA SER A 78 -8.72 -1.87 11.87
C SER A 78 -9.53 -1.85 10.58
N HIS A 79 -9.24 -0.90 9.67
CA HIS A 79 -9.98 -0.70 8.43
C HIS A 79 -9.09 -0.87 7.20
N ASN A 80 -9.72 -1.15 6.06
CA ASN A 80 -9.04 -1.26 4.78
C ASN A 80 -8.33 0.04 4.40
N ILE A 81 -7.19 -0.09 3.73
CA ILE A 81 -6.54 1.01 3.03
C ILE A 81 -6.94 0.87 1.56
N ASP A 82 -7.80 1.79 1.11
CA ASP A 82 -8.46 1.74 -0.19
C ASP A 82 -7.62 2.37 -1.31
N THR A 83 -7.95 2.05 -2.57
CA THR A 83 -7.20 2.50 -3.75
C THR A 83 -7.01 4.01 -3.81
N GLY A 84 -7.99 4.81 -3.36
CA GLY A 84 -7.89 6.28 -3.33
C GLY A 84 -6.99 6.81 -2.22
N SER A 85 -6.74 6.01 -1.18
CA SER A 85 -6.04 6.44 0.02
C SER A 85 -4.58 6.03 0.06
N LEU A 86 -4.00 5.37 -0.96
CA LEU A 86 -2.58 5.08 -1.08
C LEU A 86 -2.05 5.63 -2.40
N VAL A 87 -1.14 6.61 -2.34
CA VAL A 87 -0.57 7.25 -3.52
C VAL A 87 0.93 7.42 -3.40
N ALA A 88 1.63 7.39 -4.53
CA ALA A 88 3.08 7.53 -4.61
C ALA A 88 3.48 8.54 -5.68
N LEU A 89 4.60 9.24 -5.44
CA LEU A 89 5.24 10.16 -6.35
C LEU A 89 6.76 10.11 -6.13
N LYS A 90 7.50 9.69 -7.17
CA LYS A 90 8.95 9.43 -7.10
C LYS A 90 9.23 8.38 -6.01
N ASP A 91 10.05 8.72 -5.02
CA ASP A 91 10.46 7.95 -3.86
C ASP A 91 9.56 8.15 -2.63
N ARG A 92 8.56 9.04 -2.72
CA ARG A 92 7.61 9.31 -1.65
C ARG A 92 6.30 8.57 -1.85
N THR A 93 5.77 8.02 -0.77
CA THR A 93 4.44 7.41 -0.75
C THR A 93 3.71 7.84 0.50
N VAL A 94 2.40 8.08 0.36
CA VAL A 94 1.54 8.49 1.46
C VAL A 94 0.31 7.61 1.46
N PHE A 95 -0.20 7.28 2.65
CA PHE A 95 -1.54 6.76 2.75
C PHE A 95 -2.35 7.40 3.86
N GLY A 96 -3.67 7.43 3.64
CA GLY A 96 -4.66 7.87 4.58
C GLY A 96 -5.51 6.71 5.07
N THR A 97 -6.04 6.85 6.27
CA THR A 97 -6.91 5.87 6.90
C THR A 97 -8.33 6.42 7.07
N SER A 98 -9.32 5.52 7.16
CA SER A 98 -10.71 5.92 7.41
C SER A 98 -10.94 6.52 8.80
N ASN A 99 -9.99 6.39 9.73
CA ASN A 99 -10.01 7.02 11.05
C ASN A 99 -9.20 8.34 11.09
N GLY A 100 -8.86 8.93 9.94
CA GLY A 100 -8.34 10.30 9.90
C GLY A 100 -6.84 10.45 10.18
N GLN A 101 -6.05 9.39 9.97
CA GLN A 101 -4.59 9.44 10.07
C GLN A 101 -3.96 9.49 8.68
N ILE A 102 -2.85 10.20 8.55
CA ILE A 102 -2.01 10.22 7.34
C ILE A 102 -0.61 9.77 7.71
N PHE A 103 -0.09 8.80 6.96
CA PHE A 103 1.27 8.29 7.10
C PHE A 103 2.05 8.58 5.83
N LEU A 104 3.25 9.12 5.99
CA LEU A 104 4.17 9.46 4.92
C LEU A 104 5.43 8.59 5.03
N SER A 105 5.92 8.13 3.90
CA SER A 105 7.26 7.57 3.72
C SER A 105 7.97 8.35 2.62
N GLU A 106 9.24 8.66 2.88
CA GLU A 106 10.14 9.35 1.94
C GLU A 106 11.22 8.40 1.37
N ASP A 107 11.13 7.10 1.67
CA ASP A 107 12.12 6.07 1.33
C ASP A 107 11.46 4.82 0.72
N ALA A 108 10.48 5.07 -0.15
CA ALA A 108 9.70 4.06 -0.88
C ALA A 108 9.01 3.02 0.03
N GLY A 109 8.58 3.44 1.22
CA GLY A 109 7.86 2.61 2.19
C GLY A 109 8.74 1.86 3.17
N LEU A 110 10.03 2.22 3.33
CA LEU A 110 10.96 1.51 4.22
C LEU A 110 10.70 1.93 5.66
N THR A 111 10.53 3.23 5.87
CA THR A 111 10.16 3.86 7.13
C THR A 111 8.97 4.79 6.91
N TRP A 112 8.14 4.88 7.94
CA TRP A 112 6.92 5.67 7.92
C TRP A 112 6.87 6.59 9.13
N LYS A 113 6.23 7.73 8.94
CA LYS A 113 5.91 8.68 9.99
C LYS A 113 4.44 9.05 9.90
N GLN A 114 3.76 9.12 11.04
CA GLN A 114 2.44 9.76 11.09
C GLN A 114 2.62 11.26 10.83
N PHE A 115 2.15 11.72 9.68
CA PHE A 115 2.25 13.10 9.23
C PHE A 115 1.12 13.97 9.78
N ALA A 116 -0.10 13.41 9.90
CA ALA A 116 -1.26 14.07 10.48
C ALA A 116 -2.20 13.05 11.16
N SER A 117 -3.01 13.54 12.10
CA SER A 117 -4.09 12.80 12.78
C SER A 117 -5.28 13.72 13.03
N ASP A 118 -6.35 13.13 13.58
CA ASP A 118 -7.55 13.85 14.02
C ASP A 118 -8.29 14.57 12.88
N LEU A 119 -8.13 14.04 11.66
CA LEU A 119 -8.84 14.49 10.47
C LEU A 119 -10.16 13.73 10.30
N PRO A 120 -11.07 14.24 9.46
CA PRO A 120 -12.16 13.43 8.92
C PRO A 120 -11.63 12.18 8.17
N PRO A 121 -12.48 11.16 7.94
CA PRO A 121 -12.11 9.97 7.18
C PRO A 121 -11.45 10.29 5.84
N ILE A 122 -10.28 9.68 5.58
CA ILE A 122 -9.52 9.92 4.35
C ILE A 122 -9.91 8.92 3.28
N HIS A 123 -10.61 9.41 2.25
CA HIS A 123 -11.06 8.60 1.11
C HIS A 123 -10.20 8.75 -0.14
N CYS A 124 -9.53 9.88 -0.29
CA CYS A 124 -8.71 10.19 -1.46
C CYS A 124 -7.54 11.08 -1.05
N LEU A 125 -6.36 10.78 -1.58
CA LEU A 125 -5.17 11.61 -1.48
C LEU A 125 -4.61 11.89 -2.87
N ASN A 126 -3.95 13.04 -3.02
CA ASN A 126 -3.12 13.33 -4.18
C ASN A 126 -1.86 14.06 -3.76
N PHE A 127 -0.88 14.08 -4.67
CA PHE A 127 0.19 15.07 -4.63
C PHE A 127 -0.24 16.23 -5.53
N SER A 128 0.01 17.46 -5.08
CA SER A 128 -0.11 18.69 -5.86
C SER A 128 1.16 18.98 -6.65
#